data_AF-A0A7V3KN23-F1
#
_entry.id   AF-A0A7V3KN23-F1
#
_cell.length_a   1.000
_cell.length_b   1.000
_cell.length_c   1.000
_cell.angle_alpha   90.00
_cell.angle_beta   90.00
_cell.angle_gamma   90.00
#
_symmetry.space_group_name_H-M   'P 1'
#
loop_
_entity.id
_entity.type
_entity.pdbx_description
1 polymer ?
#
loop_
_entity_poly.entity_id
_entity_poly.type
_entity_poly.pdbx_seq_one_letter_code
_entity_poly.pdbx_strand_id
1 'polypeptide(L)'
;MQEDTGESPMSPTSNFKKGFSLIELSVALVVMGLLTAVAIPITLSVTRNQKIRQAEGELENIRGLIISYYNVNGKLPSHDATYTLPTAKLGIPDQYKNDPVKGIPYLYYADTVPGSNDTIYVDGIPLGGLSAVIISAGPNGKFDGENATPGDRIFASTGSGDFDDVLYYVCELDLAPSTTTTSTNICNTYTLIVRNKNQRSKITEYGRVLSTTTTNFSVAYLLSYTLTGISPVACIQLSPDNTFPQNRTYWFNIATYNEGSDCTVEVVIYTDQYNVAGNDPPAITRDLYR
;
A
#
# COMPACT_ATOMS: atom_id res chain seq x y z
N MET A 1 -53.32 -36.02 84.84
CA MET A 1 -52.40 -36.36 83.72
C MET A 1 -52.91 -35.64 82.49
N GLN A 2 -51.99 -35.33 81.57
CA GLN A 2 -52.11 -34.62 80.29
C GLN A 2 -51.92 -33.10 80.41
N GLU A 3 -50.69 -32.62 80.27
CA GLU A 3 -49.78 -32.53 79.09
C GLU A 3 -49.82 -31.13 78.53
N ASP A 4 -48.94 -30.32 79.12
CA ASP A 4 -48.34 -29.15 78.53
C ASP A 4 -47.66 -29.54 77.20
N THR A 5 -48.10 -28.95 76.09
CA THR A 5 -47.32 -28.93 74.85
C THR A 5 -47.27 -27.49 74.36
N GLY A 6 -46.26 -26.78 74.86
CA GLY A 6 -45.87 -25.47 74.37
C GLY A 6 -45.52 -25.50 72.89
N GLU A 7 -46.32 -24.84 72.06
CA GLU A 7 -45.89 -24.41 70.73
C GLU A 7 -44.93 -23.22 70.88
N SER A 8 -43.66 -23.48 70.56
CA SER A 8 -42.64 -22.44 70.42
C SER A 8 -42.94 -21.56 69.20
N PRO A 9 -42.90 -20.23 69.32
CA PRO A 9 -43.12 -19.36 68.17
C PRO A 9 -41.95 -19.46 67.19
N MET A 10 -42.27 -19.79 65.94
CA MET A 10 -41.33 -19.82 64.81
C MET A 10 -40.78 -18.41 64.55
N SER A 11 -39.48 -18.24 64.80
CA SER A 11 -38.75 -17.01 64.51
C SER A 11 -38.64 -16.80 63.00
N PRO A 12 -39.14 -15.69 62.43
CA PRO A 12 -38.90 -15.38 61.04
C PRO A 12 -37.44 -14.94 60.89
N THR A 13 -36.60 -15.80 60.32
CA THR A 13 -35.26 -15.42 59.87
C THR A 13 -35.40 -14.52 58.64
N SER A 14 -35.60 -13.23 58.88
CA SER A 14 -35.58 -12.22 57.83
C SER A 14 -34.17 -12.15 57.23
N ASN A 15 -34.00 -12.72 56.04
CA ASN A 15 -32.84 -12.45 55.20
C ASN A 15 -32.89 -10.98 54.77
N PHE A 16 -32.28 -10.09 55.55
CA PHE A 16 -32.04 -8.71 55.15
C PHE A 16 -31.10 -8.72 53.93
N LYS A 17 -31.68 -8.64 52.73
CA LYS A 17 -30.95 -8.24 51.53
C LYS A 17 -30.43 -6.82 51.79
N LYS A 18 -29.16 -6.69 52.18
CA LYS A 18 -28.49 -5.39 52.30
C LYS A 18 -28.54 -4.71 50.93
N GLY A 19 -29.35 -3.66 50.81
CA GLY A 19 -29.38 -2.81 49.62
C GLY A 19 -28.12 -1.95 49.55
N PHE A 20 -27.69 -1.62 48.33
CA PHE A 20 -26.59 -0.69 48.09
C PHE A 20 -26.86 0.67 48.74
N SER A 21 -25.85 1.23 49.39
CA SER A 21 -25.94 2.57 49.96
C SER A 21 -25.84 3.64 48.86
N LEU A 22 -26.53 4.77 49.05
CA LEU A 22 -26.42 5.94 48.16
C LEU A 22 -24.96 6.39 48.01
N ILE A 23 -24.16 6.26 49.07
CA ILE A 23 -22.75 6.65 49.03
C ILE A 23 -21.92 5.70 48.14
N GLU A 24 -22.19 4.39 48.18
CA GLU A 24 -21.49 3.40 47.34
C GLU A 24 -21.77 3.64 45.87
N LEU A 25 -23.03 3.94 45.54
CA LEU A 25 -23.40 4.31 44.18
C LEU A 25 -22.71 5.62 43.76
N SER A 26 -22.64 6.62 44.65
CA SER A 26 -22.02 7.91 44.32
C SER A 26 -20.51 7.79 44.06
N VAL A 27 -19.78 7.03 44.88
CA VAL A 27 -18.34 6.79 44.70
C VAL A 27 -18.10 5.98 43.43
N ALA A 28 -18.91 4.95 43.16
CA ALA A 28 -18.80 4.17 41.93
C ALA A 28 -19.00 5.03 40.67
N LEU A 29 -19.99 5.95 40.68
CA LEU A 29 -20.22 6.87 39.58
C LEU A 29 -19.07 7.87 39.38
N VAL A 30 -18.46 8.36 40.47
CA VAL A 30 -17.27 9.22 40.39
C VAL A 30 -16.10 8.46 39.75
N VAL A 31 -15.83 7.23 40.19
CA VAL A 31 -14.76 6.41 39.61
C VAL A 31 -15.05 6.08 38.14
N MET A 32 -16.27 5.69 37.79
CA MET A 32 -16.68 5.47 36.39
C MET A 32 -16.54 6.74 35.54
N GLY A 33 -16.89 7.90 36.08
CA GLY A 33 -16.71 9.20 35.41
C GLY A 33 -15.24 9.52 35.12
N LEU A 34 -14.35 9.25 36.07
CA LEU A 34 -12.91 9.44 35.89
C LEU A 34 -12.32 8.48 34.84
N LEU A 35 -12.73 7.21 34.86
CA LEU A 35 -12.28 6.21 33.89
C LEU A 35 -12.78 6.52 32.48
N THR A 36 -14.05 6.89 32.33
CA THR A 36 -14.65 7.22 31.03
C THR A 36 -14.04 8.47 30.40
N ALA A 37 -13.71 9.48 31.21
CA ALA A 37 -13.04 10.70 30.75
C ALA A 37 -11.72 10.42 30.01
N VAL A 38 -10.94 9.43 30.46
CA VAL A 38 -9.67 9.05 29.81
C VAL A 38 -9.87 8.02 28.70
N ALA A 39 -10.82 7.09 28.85
CA ALA A 39 -11.01 5.98 27.91
C ALA A 39 -11.57 6.41 26.53
N ILE A 40 -12.49 7.39 26.51
CA ILE A 40 -13.15 7.85 25.26
C ILE A 40 -12.14 8.39 24.22
N PRO A 41 -11.25 9.35 24.52
CA PRO A 41 -10.35 9.89 23.50
C PRO A 41 -9.35 8.85 22.95
N ILE A 42 -8.89 7.92 23.79
CA ILE A 42 -7.96 6.85 23.40
C ILE A 42 -8.63 5.87 22.43
N THR A 43 -9.84 5.40 22.76
CA THR A 43 -10.57 4.44 21.93
C THR A 43 -10.87 5.00 20.54
N LEU A 44 -11.26 6.28 20.43
CA LEU A 44 -11.47 6.94 19.13
C LEU A 44 -10.21 6.96 18.25
N SER A 45 -9.04 7.18 18.84
CA SER A 45 -7.77 7.24 18.12
C SER A 45 -7.32 5.85 17.65
N VAL A 46 -7.47 4.83 18.50
CA VAL A 46 -7.15 3.43 18.17
C VAL A 46 -8.04 2.92 17.05
N THR A 47 -9.37 3.13 17.15
CA THR A 47 -10.31 2.68 16.10
C THR A 47 -10.05 3.38 14.78
N ARG A 48 -9.69 4.68 14.80
CA ARG A 48 -9.29 5.39 13.57
C ARG A 48 -8.07 4.75 12.92
N ASN A 49 -7.01 4.52 13.67
CA ASN A 49 -5.77 3.93 13.14
C ASN A 49 -5.98 2.50 12.62
N GLN A 50 -6.84 1.72 13.28
CA GLN A 50 -7.24 0.39 12.79
C GLN A 50 -7.94 0.47 11.44
N LYS A 51 -8.86 1.42 11.27
CA LYS A 51 -9.56 1.64 10.00
C LYS A 51 -8.63 2.10 8.89
N ILE A 52 -7.64 2.97 9.18
CA ILE A 52 -6.64 3.38 8.18
C ILE A 52 -5.85 2.15 7.68
N ARG A 53 -5.36 1.32 8.61
CA ARG A 53 -4.65 0.08 8.26
C ARG A 53 -5.53 -0.89 7.48
N GLN A 54 -6.81 -0.96 7.81
CA GLN A 54 -7.78 -1.74 7.05
C GLN A 54 -7.93 -1.20 5.62
N ALA A 55 -8.02 0.12 5.46
CA ALA A 55 -8.10 0.76 4.15
C ALA A 55 -6.85 0.49 3.30
N GLU A 56 -5.64 0.58 3.87
CA GLU A 56 -4.38 0.21 3.20
C GLU A 56 -4.38 -1.24 2.71
N GLY A 57 -4.81 -2.18 3.57
CA GLY A 57 -4.92 -3.59 3.21
C GLY A 57 -5.98 -3.86 2.13
N GLU A 58 -7.11 -3.16 2.19
CA GLU A 58 -8.16 -3.24 1.16
C GLU A 58 -7.68 -2.66 -0.18
N LEU A 59 -6.97 -1.52 -0.18
CA LEU A 59 -6.38 -0.92 -1.39
C LEU A 59 -5.38 -1.85 -2.07
N GLU A 60 -4.50 -2.53 -1.32
CA GLU A 60 -3.56 -3.51 -1.88
C GLU A 60 -4.29 -4.72 -2.48
N ASN A 61 -5.34 -5.22 -1.80
CA ASN A 61 -6.16 -6.30 -2.34
C ASN A 61 -6.89 -5.87 -3.63
N ILE A 62 -7.45 -4.66 -3.65
CA ILE A 62 -8.12 -4.07 -4.82
C ILE A 62 -7.13 -3.93 -5.98
N ARG A 63 -5.89 -3.49 -5.72
CA ARG A 63 -4.81 -3.44 -6.72
C ARG A 63 -4.59 -4.80 -7.37
N GLY A 64 -4.50 -5.87 -6.58
CA GLY A 64 -4.39 -7.24 -7.08
C GLY A 64 -5.60 -7.67 -7.94
N LEU A 65 -6.81 -7.31 -7.55
CA LEU A 65 -8.04 -7.58 -8.33
C LEU A 65 -8.05 -6.83 -9.66
N ILE A 66 -7.54 -5.60 -9.72
CA ILE A 66 -7.44 -4.82 -10.96
C ILE A 66 -6.46 -5.48 -11.93
N ILE A 67 -5.30 -5.91 -11.45
CA ILE A 67 -4.31 -6.66 -12.25
C ILE A 67 -4.92 -7.98 -12.75
N SER A 68 -5.61 -8.72 -11.89
CA SER A 68 -6.32 -9.95 -12.27
C SER A 68 -7.40 -9.70 -13.32
N TYR A 69 -8.19 -8.64 -13.16
CA TYR A 69 -9.19 -8.22 -14.14
C TYR A 69 -8.54 -7.93 -15.50
N TYR A 70 -7.44 -7.19 -15.52
CA TYR A 70 -6.70 -6.92 -16.75
C TYR A 70 -6.21 -8.22 -17.41
N ASN A 71 -5.63 -9.14 -16.65
CA ASN A 71 -5.13 -10.41 -17.17
C ASN A 71 -6.22 -11.26 -17.86
N VAL A 72 -7.47 -11.17 -17.41
CA VAL A 72 -8.61 -11.88 -18.01
C VAL A 72 -9.22 -11.11 -19.18
N ASN A 73 -9.28 -9.78 -19.09
CA ASN A 73 -10.06 -8.95 -20.01
C ASN A 73 -9.22 -8.19 -21.05
N GLY A 74 -7.89 -8.16 -20.90
CA GLY A 74 -6.95 -7.42 -21.75
C GLY A 74 -7.07 -5.89 -21.65
N LYS A 75 -7.83 -5.38 -20.67
CA LYS A 75 -8.04 -3.95 -20.43
C LYS A 75 -8.34 -3.69 -18.95
N LEU A 76 -7.96 -2.51 -18.48
CA LEU A 76 -8.34 -2.07 -17.14
C LEU A 76 -9.85 -1.82 -17.05
N PRO A 77 -10.47 -2.04 -15.88
CA PRO A 77 -11.89 -1.79 -15.73
C PRO A 77 -12.14 -0.28 -15.85
N SER A 78 -13.14 0.14 -16.63
CA SER A 78 -13.44 1.57 -16.73
C SER A 78 -14.07 2.11 -15.46
N HIS A 79 -13.63 3.31 -15.05
CA HIS A 79 -14.31 4.13 -14.06
C HIS A 79 -15.64 4.68 -14.61
N ASP A 80 -16.50 5.16 -13.71
CA ASP A 80 -17.72 5.90 -14.08
C ASP A 80 -17.46 7.42 -14.08
N ALA A 81 -18.49 8.21 -14.40
CA ALA A 81 -18.39 9.68 -14.42
C ALA A 81 -18.10 10.30 -13.04
N THR A 82 -18.26 9.52 -11.97
CA THR A 82 -17.97 9.91 -10.59
C THR A 82 -16.63 9.40 -10.09
N TYR A 83 -15.82 8.78 -10.97
CA TYR A 83 -14.53 8.18 -10.62
C TYR A 83 -14.64 7.18 -9.46
N THR A 84 -15.76 6.46 -9.36
CA THR A 84 -15.94 5.46 -8.31
C THR A 84 -15.34 4.13 -8.74
N LEU A 85 -14.70 3.43 -7.80
CA LEU A 85 -14.18 2.08 -8.01
C LEU A 85 -15.27 1.15 -8.57
N PRO A 86 -15.05 0.48 -9.72
CA PRO A 86 -16.05 -0.38 -10.35
C PRO A 86 -16.13 -1.75 -9.67
N THR A 87 -16.60 -1.77 -8.43
CA THR A 87 -16.63 -2.94 -7.53
C THR A 87 -17.33 -4.15 -8.13
N ALA A 88 -18.45 -3.95 -8.82
CA ALA A 88 -19.19 -5.02 -9.49
C ALA A 88 -18.36 -5.70 -10.60
N LYS A 89 -17.56 -4.94 -11.37
CA LYS A 89 -16.68 -5.53 -12.41
C LYS A 89 -15.51 -6.30 -11.80
N LEU A 90 -15.03 -5.84 -10.65
CA LEU A 90 -13.93 -6.44 -9.90
C LEU A 90 -14.37 -7.61 -9.01
N GLY A 91 -15.67 -7.91 -8.92
CA GLY A 91 -16.21 -8.94 -8.04
C GLY A 91 -16.07 -8.62 -6.54
N ILE A 92 -15.92 -7.34 -6.19
CA ILE A 92 -15.79 -6.88 -4.81
C ILE A 92 -17.18 -6.93 -4.14
N PRO A 93 -17.34 -7.64 -3.01
CA PRO A 93 -18.60 -7.67 -2.27
C PRO A 93 -19.03 -6.28 -1.76
N ASP A 94 -20.34 -6.06 -1.66
CA ASP A 94 -20.92 -4.77 -1.24
C ASP A 94 -20.39 -4.24 0.11
N GLN A 95 -19.97 -5.13 1.01
CA GLN A 95 -19.41 -4.76 2.31
C GLN A 95 -18.04 -4.08 2.24
N TYR A 96 -17.32 -4.21 1.11
CA TYR A 96 -15.99 -3.64 0.88
C TYR A 96 -15.99 -2.56 -0.21
N LYS A 97 -17.17 -2.08 -0.61
CA LYS A 97 -17.28 -1.08 -1.68
C LYS A 97 -16.85 0.32 -1.26
N ASN A 98 -16.89 0.57 0.05
CA ASN A 98 -16.57 1.85 0.66
C ASN A 98 -15.36 1.71 1.58
N ASP A 99 -14.59 2.78 1.70
CA ASP A 99 -13.47 2.86 2.61
C ASP A 99 -13.92 2.61 4.07
N PRO A 100 -13.15 1.88 4.88
CA PRO A 100 -13.54 1.57 6.26
C PRO A 100 -13.35 2.76 7.24
N VAL A 101 -12.60 3.79 6.86
CA VAL A 101 -12.35 5.00 7.65
C VAL A 101 -13.62 5.84 7.76
N LYS A 102 -14.20 6.21 6.61
CA LYS A 102 -15.36 7.11 6.52
C LYS A 102 -16.60 6.49 5.94
N GLY A 103 -16.48 5.36 5.26
CA GLY A 103 -17.62 4.70 4.63
C GLY A 103 -18.02 5.37 3.33
N ILE A 104 -17.10 6.07 2.65
CA ILE A 104 -17.34 6.62 1.31
C ILE A 104 -16.67 5.74 0.25
N PRO A 105 -17.16 5.74 -1.00
CA PRO A 105 -16.55 4.92 -2.05
C PRO A 105 -15.09 5.30 -2.32
N TYR A 106 -14.27 4.30 -2.67
CA TYR A 106 -12.93 4.54 -3.18
C TYR A 106 -12.98 5.32 -4.51
N LEU A 107 -12.10 6.31 -4.64
CA LEU A 107 -11.87 6.96 -5.92
C LEU A 107 -10.98 6.06 -6.78
N TYR A 108 -11.29 6.02 -8.07
CA TYR A 108 -10.63 5.20 -9.05
C TYR A 108 -10.55 5.92 -10.39
N TYR A 109 -9.34 5.97 -10.92
CA TYR A 109 -9.07 6.43 -12.28
C TYR A 109 -8.20 5.40 -12.99
N ALA A 110 -8.45 5.18 -14.28
CA ALA A 110 -7.64 4.30 -15.10
C ALA A 110 -7.62 4.75 -16.54
N ASP A 111 -6.46 4.60 -17.17
CA ASP A 111 -6.41 4.54 -18.61
C ASP A 111 -6.99 3.20 -19.06
N THR A 112 -7.97 3.22 -19.96
CA THR A 112 -8.69 2.02 -20.41
C THR A 112 -8.31 1.61 -21.83
N VAL A 113 -7.43 2.37 -22.49
CA VAL A 113 -7.02 2.16 -23.87
C VAL A 113 -5.55 1.74 -23.88
N PRO A 114 -5.24 0.46 -24.15
CA PRO A 114 -3.85 0.02 -24.25
C PRO A 114 -3.07 0.78 -25.33
N GLY A 115 -1.89 1.30 -24.98
CA GLY A 115 -1.02 2.04 -25.89
C GLY A 115 -1.54 3.44 -26.23
N SER A 116 -2.48 3.97 -25.43
CA SER A 116 -2.77 5.39 -25.47
C SER A 116 -1.52 6.16 -25.00
N ASN A 117 -1.25 7.32 -25.58
CA ASN A 117 -0.19 8.19 -25.06
C ASN A 117 -0.64 8.92 -23.78
N ASP A 118 -1.80 8.58 -23.21
CA ASP A 118 -2.36 9.21 -22.02
C ASP A 118 -1.79 8.57 -20.77
N THR A 119 -0.80 9.24 -20.18
CA THR A 119 -0.15 8.75 -18.97
C THR A 119 -0.80 9.35 -17.72
N ILE A 120 -0.99 8.53 -16.69
CA ILE A 120 -1.34 8.98 -15.34
C ILE A 120 -0.06 9.35 -14.60
N TYR A 121 -0.10 10.41 -13.79
CA TYR A 121 1.01 10.87 -12.98
C TYR A 121 0.70 10.75 -11.49
N VAL A 122 1.65 10.23 -10.70
CA VAL A 122 1.60 10.25 -9.23
C VAL A 122 2.86 10.93 -8.71
N ASP A 123 2.73 12.01 -7.94
CA ASP A 123 3.84 12.85 -7.49
C ASP A 123 4.73 13.35 -8.65
N GLY A 124 4.06 13.67 -9.76
CA GLY A 124 4.70 14.03 -11.03
C GLY A 124 5.34 12.86 -11.77
N ILE A 125 5.26 11.62 -11.28
CA ILE A 125 5.88 10.42 -11.89
C ILE A 125 4.88 9.74 -12.82
N PRO A 126 5.21 9.54 -14.12
CA PRO A 126 4.34 8.81 -15.04
C PRO A 126 4.24 7.32 -14.69
N LEU A 127 3.03 6.75 -14.79
CA LEU A 127 2.76 5.32 -14.53
C LEU A 127 2.77 4.42 -15.78
N GLY A 128 2.96 5.00 -16.97
CA GLY A 128 2.92 4.31 -18.27
C GLY A 128 1.63 4.54 -19.07
N GLY A 129 1.60 4.06 -20.31
CA GLY A 129 0.51 4.21 -21.29
C GLY A 129 -0.67 3.27 -21.07
N LEU A 130 -0.66 2.53 -19.96
CA LEU A 130 -1.84 1.86 -19.41
C LEU A 130 -1.66 1.71 -17.90
N SER A 131 -2.43 2.43 -17.10
CA SER A 131 -2.24 2.48 -15.65
C SER A 131 -3.54 2.81 -14.91
N ALA A 132 -3.54 2.59 -13.59
CA ALA A 132 -4.67 2.92 -12.73
C ALA A 132 -4.23 3.46 -11.37
N VAL A 133 -5.07 4.29 -10.74
CA VAL A 133 -4.90 4.81 -9.37
C VAL A 133 -6.18 4.52 -8.59
N ILE A 134 -6.02 4.10 -7.33
CA ILE A 134 -7.10 3.89 -6.37
C ILE A 134 -6.80 4.68 -5.10
N ILE A 135 -7.79 5.42 -4.58
CA ILE A 135 -7.59 6.35 -3.47
C ILE A 135 -8.69 6.18 -2.41
N SER A 136 -8.27 6.17 -1.15
CA SER A 136 -9.12 6.39 0.01
C SER A 136 -9.03 7.84 0.45
N ALA A 137 -10.18 8.48 0.71
CA ALA A 137 -10.31 9.88 1.15
C ALA A 137 -9.89 10.13 2.61
N GLY A 138 -9.23 9.16 3.24
CA GLY A 138 -8.65 9.31 4.56
C GLY A 138 -9.60 9.63 5.73
N PRO A 139 -9.03 9.92 6.91
CA PRO A 139 -9.74 10.32 8.12
C PRO A 139 -10.56 11.60 8.06
N ASN A 140 -10.44 12.44 7.03
CA ASN A 140 -11.26 13.63 6.87
C ASN A 140 -12.48 13.37 5.95
N GLY A 141 -12.42 12.34 5.09
CA GLY A 141 -13.50 11.92 4.20
C GLY A 141 -13.65 12.80 2.95
N LYS A 142 -12.57 13.46 2.55
CA LYS A 142 -12.47 14.29 1.36
C LYS A 142 -11.21 13.88 0.61
N PHE A 143 -11.31 13.79 -0.70
CA PHE A 143 -10.11 13.74 -1.53
C PHE A 143 -9.48 15.13 -1.54
N ASP A 144 -8.20 15.22 -1.20
CA ASP A 144 -7.50 16.47 -0.96
C ASP A 144 -6.43 16.75 -2.01
N GLY A 145 -6.07 18.04 -2.12
CA GLY A 145 -5.04 18.49 -3.06
C GLY A 145 -5.35 18.04 -4.48
N GLU A 146 -4.36 17.41 -5.12
CA GLU A 146 -4.48 16.92 -6.49
C GLU A 146 -5.46 15.75 -6.63
N ASN A 147 -5.66 14.97 -5.57
CA ASN A 147 -6.54 13.79 -5.63
C ASN A 147 -8.03 14.17 -5.73
N ALA A 148 -8.37 15.45 -5.50
CA ALA A 148 -9.71 15.99 -5.69
C ALA A 148 -10.09 16.20 -7.17
N THR A 149 -9.11 16.22 -8.08
CA THR A 149 -9.30 16.60 -9.49
C THR A 149 -8.85 15.51 -10.47
N PRO A 150 -9.32 14.25 -10.36
CA PRO A 150 -8.82 13.10 -11.14
C PRO A 150 -8.89 13.25 -12.68
N GLY A 151 -9.62 14.23 -13.21
CA GLY A 151 -9.76 14.47 -14.64
C GLY A 151 -8.51 15.02 -15.33
N ASP A 152 -7.58 15.64 -14.59
CA ASP A 152 -6.28 16.07 -15.13
C ASP A 152 -5.23 14.94 -15.14
N ARG A 153 -5.56 13.80 -14.51
CA ARG A 153 -4.75 12.57 -14.42
C ARG A 153 -3.48 12.73 -13.61
N ILE A 154 -3.42 13.75 -12.77
CA ILE A 154 -2.33 13.95 -11.83
C ILE A 154 -2.87 13.59 -10.44
N PHE A 155 -2.01 12.96 -9.66
CA PHE A 155 -2.31 12.50 -8.31
C PHE A 155 -1.10 12.73 -7.43
N ALA A 156 -1.30 12.75 -6.12
CA ALA A 156 -0.21 12.98 -5.17
C ALA A 156 -0.35 12.05 -3.97
N SER A 157 0.75 11.43 -3.55
CA SER A 157 0.79 10.58 -2.34
C SER A 157 1.03 11.39 -1.07
N THR A 158 1.43 12.65 -1.24
CA THR A 158 1.65 13.60 -0.15
C THR A 158 1.10 14.97 -0.53
N GLY A 159 0.74 15.76 0.47
CA GLY A 159 0.20 17.10 0.26
C GLY A 159 0.41 18.02 1.46
N SER A 160 -0.29 19.14 1.46
CA SER A 160 -0.24 20.14 2.53
C SER A 160 -1.60 20.33 3.17
N GLY A 161 -1.64 20.92 4.36
CA GLY A 161 -2.88 21.16 5.09
C GLY A 161 -3.48 19.86 5.64
N ASP A 162 -4.74 19.60 5.26
CA ASP A 162 -5.52 18.47 5.77
C ASP A 162 -5.31 17.16 5.01
N PHE A 163 -4.33 17.12 4.07
CA PHE A 163 -4.04 15.97 3.21
C PHE A 163 -3.83 14.69 4.03
N ASP A 164 -4.81 13.79 3.97
CA ASP A 164 -4.79 12.51 4.66
C ASP A 164 -5.23 11.33 3.78
N ASP A 165 -5.27 11.56 2.48
CA ASP A 165 -5.53 10.57 1.46
C ASP A 165 -4.50 9.44 1.47
N VAL A 166 -4.97 8.24 1.17
CA VAL A 166 -4.11 7.06 0.97
C VAL A 166 -4.34 6.55 -0.44
N LEU A 167 -3.30 6.52 -1.26
CA LEU A 167 -3.38 6.05 -2.63
C LEU A 167 -2.51 4.82 -2.88
N TYR A 168 -2.97 3.99 -3.80
CA TYR A 168 -2.25 2.89 -4.42
C TYR A 168 -2.40 3.00 -5.94
N TYR A 169 -1.47 2.44 -6.69
CA TYR A 169 -1.49 2.50 -8.14
C TYR A 169 -1.02 1.21 -8.80
N VAL A 170 -1.47 1.03 -10.05
CA VAL A 170 -1.08 -0.03 -10.98
C VAL A 170 -0.34 0.65 -12.13
N CYS A 171 0.91 0.29 -12.34
CA CYS A 171 1.69 0.78 -13.47
C CYS A 171 1.55 -0.15 -14.68
N GLU A 172 1.90 0.34 -15.87
CA GLU A 172 1.84 -0.45 -17.11
C GLU A 172 2.64 -1.76 -17.03
N LEU A 173 3.75 -1.74 -16.28
CA LEU A 173 4.60 -2.92 -16.09
C LEU A 173 3.94 -3.99 -15.20
N ASP A 174 3.05 -3.62 -14.28
CA ASP A 174 2.23 -4.57 -13.51
C ASP A 174 1.24 -5.34 -14.41
N LEU A 175 0.97 -4.79 -15.59
CA LEU A 175 0.03 -5.31 -16.58
C LEU A 175 0.74 -6.04 -17.73
N ALA A 176 2.08 -6.07 -17.75
CA ALA A 176 2.80 -6.78 -18.79
C ALA A 176 2.54 -8.30 -18.65
N PRO A 177 2.19 -9.01 -19.74
CA PRO A 177 2.01 -10.46 -19.67
C PRO A 177 3.33 -11.12 -19.26
N SER A 178 3.27 -11.93 -18.21
CA SER A 178 4.40 -12.76 -17.80
C SER A 178 4.76 -13.72 -18.94
N THR A 179 5.90 -13.51 -19.60
CA THR A 179 6.39 -14.37 -20.68
C THR A 179 7.24 -15.54 -20.19
N THR A 180 7.10 -15.98 -18.93
CA THR A 180 7.88 -17.12 -18.42
C THR A 180 7.13 -18.44 -18.54
N THR A 181 7.47 -19.17 -19.61
CA THR A 181 7.46 -20.63 -19.58
C THR A 181 8.42 -21.12 -18.47
N THR A 182 7.89 -21.94 -17.55
CA THR A 182 8.59 -22.90 -16.68
C THR A 182 9.57 -22.38 -15.60
N SER A 183 9.10 -22.14 -14.39
CA SER A 183 9.29 -23.02 -13.20
C SER A 183 9.04 -22.24 -11.89
N THR A 184 8.37 -22.89 -10.96
CA THR A 184 7.80 -22.30 -9.74
C THR A 184 8.78 -22.31 -8.57
N ASN A 185 9.51 -21.22 -8.36
CA ASN A 185 9.94 -20.82 -7.02
C ASN A 185 9.51 -19.37 -6.79
N ILE A 186 8.43 -19.18 -6.04
CA ILE A 186 8.02 -17.86 -5.58
C ILE A 186 8.89 -17.52 -4.37
N CYS A 187 9.79 -16.56 -4.54
CA CYS A 187 10.68 -16.11 -3.49
C CYS A 187 9.95 -15.20 -2.50
N ASN A 188 10.07 -15.48 -1.20
CA ASN A 188 9.52 -14.61 -0.15
C ASN A 188 10.32 -13.31 0.01
N THR A 189 11.60 -13.36 -0.35
CA THR A 189 12.51 -12.20 -0.36
C THR A 189 13.51 -12.36 -1.49
N TYR A 190 13.95 -11.24 -2.05
CA TYR A 190 14.93 -11.19 -3.12
C TYR A 190 16.27 -10.62 -2.65
N THR A 191 17.32 -11.01 -3.36
CA THR A 191 18.64 -10.41 -3.32
C THR A 191 18.85 -9.61 -4.59
N LEU A 192 19.11 -8.31 -4.47
CA LEU A 192 19.53 -7.46 -5.57
C LEU A 192 21.05 -7.33 -5.55
N ILE A 193 21.68 -7.56 -6.69
CA ILE A 193 23.10 -7.27 -6.93
C ILE A 193 23.16 -6.20 -8.00
N VAL A 194 23.72 -5.03 -7.70
CA VAL A 194 23.94 -3.97 -8.69
C VAL A 194 25.42 -3.82 -8.93
N ARG A 195 25.84 -3.94 -10.19
CA ARG A 195 27.24 -3.78 -10.61
C ARG A 195 27.38 -2.56 -11.50
N ASN A 196 28.21 -1.61 -11.09
CA ASN A 196 28.49 -0.44 -11.90
C ASN A 196 29.73 -0.70 -12.76
N LYS A 197 29.52 -0.93 -14.06
CA LYS A 197 30.58 -1.07 -15.06
C LYS A 197 30.53 0.04 -16.11
N ASN A 198 30.02 1.22 -15.76
CA ASN A 198 29.94 2.39 -16.62
C ASN A 198 31.34 2.96 -16.94
N GLN A 199 31.98 2.42 -17.99
CA GLN A 199 33.33 2.79 -18.43
C GLN A 199 33.41 4.21 -19.00
N ARG A 200 32.30 4.78 -19.49
CA ARG A 200 32.29 6.05 -20.22
C ARG A 200 32.24 7.24 -19.27
N SER A 201 31.28 7.25 -18.35
CA SER A 201 31.09 8.36 -17.42
C SER A 201 31.87 8.19 -16.12
N LYS A 202 32.23 6.95 -15.74
CA LYS A 202 32.98 6.62 -14.51
C LYS A 202 32.37 7.24 -13.25
N ILE A 203 31.05 7.44 -13.26
CA ILE A 203 30.29 8.07 -12.18
C ILE A 203 29.75 7.03 -11.21
N THR A 204 29.44 7.49 -10.00
CA THR A 204 28.64 6.73 -9.04
C THR A 204 27.21 6.61 -9.54
N GLU A 205 26.65 5.42 -9.41
CA GLU A 205 25.23 5.15 -9.64
C GLU A 205 24.52 5.14 -8.29
N TYR A 206 23.30 5.62 -8.24
CA TYR A 206 22.45 5.71 -7.06
C TYR A 206 21.25 4.81 -7.24
N GLY A 207 20.79 4.19 -6.16
CA GLY A 207 19.62 3.34 -6.19
C GLY A 207 18.73 3.54 -4.99
N ARG A 208 17.44 3.31 -5.19
CA ARG A 208 16.47 3.27 -4.09
C ARG A 208 15.56 2.06 -4.23
N VAL A 209 15.33 1.39 -3.12
CA VAL A 209 14.33 0.34 -2.98
C VAL A 209 13.14 0.96 -2.29
N LEU A 210 12.06 1.13 -3.05
CA LEU A 210 10.78 1.61 -2.55
C LEU A 210 9.96 0.42 -2.08
N SER A 211 9.70 0.40 -0.79
CA SER A 211 8.84 -0.58 -0.11
C SER A 211 8.14 0.14 1.06
N THR A 212 7.76 -0.58 2.12
CA THR A 212 7.29 0.04 3.37
C THR A 212 8.30 1.01 3.98
N THR A 213 9.60 0.76 3.77
CA THR A 213 10.68 1.69 4.10
C THR A 213 11.56 1.87 2.88
N THR A 214 11.85 3.13 2.53
CA THR A 214 12.77 3.46 1.44
C THR A 214 14.21 3.19 1.88
N THR A 215 14.90 2.32 1.13
CA THR A 215 16.33 2.04 1.33
C THR A 215 17.12 2.64 0.19
N ASN A 216 17.99 3.60 0.47
CA ASN A 216 18.86 4.23 -0.52
C ASN A 216 20.24 3.57 -0.50
N PHE A 217 20.86 3.45 -1.68
CA PHE A 217 22.22 2.95 -1.83
C PHE A 217 22.94 3.66 -2.98
N SER A 218 24.26 3.48 -3.04
CA SER A 218 25.09 3.99 -4.13
C SER A 218 26.18 3.00 -4.49
N VAL A 219 26.51 2.91 -5.77
CA VAL A 219 27.48 1.99 -6.35
C VAL A 219 28.52 2.79 -7.12
N ALA A 220 29.70 2.95 -6.54
CA ALA A 220 30.81 3.63 -7.22
C ALA A 220 31.27 2.83 -8.44
N TYR A 221 31.92 3.52 -9.38
CA TYR A 221 32.45 2.92 -10.60
C TYR A 221 33.34 1.69 -10.32
N LEU A 222 33.14 0.60 -11.08
CA LEU A 222 33.77 -0.72 -10.93
C LEU A 222 33.47 -1.46 -9.63
N LEU A 223 32.56 -0.96 -8.80
CA LEU A 223 32.11 -1.66 -7.61
C LEU A 223 30.77 -2.36 -7.85
N SER A 224 30.45 -3.24 -6.91
CA SER A 224 29.15 -3.90 -6.82
C SER A 224 28.54 -3.61 -5.44
N TYR A 225 27.22 -3.57 -5.38
CA TYR A 225 26.44 -3.43 -4.16
C TYR A 225 25.42 -4.55 -4.11
N THR A 226 25.28 -5.19 -2.95
CA THR A 226 24.32 -6.27 -2.73
C THR A 226 23.37 -5.89 -1.62
N LEU A 227 22.08 -6.05 -1.88
CA LEU A 227 21.01 -5.83 -0.91
C LEU A 227 20.15 -7.08 -0.84
N THR A 228 19.88 -7.56 0.37
CA THR A 228 19.09 -8.78 0.62
C THR A 228 17.80 -8.44 1.34
N GLY A 229 16.85 -9.39 1.40
CA GLY A 229 15.60 -9.20 2.14
C GLY A 229 14.61 -8.28 1.43
N ILE A 230 14.77 -8.07 0.12
CA ILE A 230 13.91 -7.17 -0.64
C ILE A 230 12.55 -7.84 -0.85
N SER A 231 11.49 -7.08 -0.56
CA SER A 231 10.12 -7.56 -0.76
C SER A 231 9.84 -7.85 -2.25
N PRO A 232 9.08 -8.91 -2.58
CA PRO A 232 8.64 -9.19 -3.96
C PRO A 232 7.90 -8.04 -4.63
N VAL A 233 7.25 -7.17 -3.85
CA VAL A 233 6.52 -6.00 -4.36
C VAL A 233 7.35 -4.72 -4.39
N ALA A 234 8.63 -4.78 -4.01
CA ALA A 234 9.48 -3.59 -3.97
C ALA A 234 9.78 -3.06 -5.37
N CYS A 235 9.66 -1.74 -5.53
CA CYS A 235 10.05 -1.02 -6.74
C CYS A 235 11.49 -0.52 -6.59
N ILE A 236 12.38 -0.98 -7.46
CA ILE A 236 13.77 -0.58 -7.50
C ILE A 236 13.93 0.55 -8.49
N GLN A 237 14.73 1.54 -8.11
CA GLN A 237 15.17 2.56 -9.02
C GLN A 237 16.67 2.66 -9.06
N LEU A 238 17.20 2.99 -10.22
CA LEU A 238 18.62 3.22 -10.47
C LEU A 238 18.78 4.51 -11.26
N SER A 239 19.73 5.35 -10.86
CA SER A 239 19.95 6.66 -11.46
C SER A 239 21.43 7.06 -11.35
N PRO A 240 22.01 7.71 -12.37
CA PRO A 240 23.35 8.28 -12.30
C PRO A 240 23.45 9.54 -11.42
N ASP A 241 22.32 9.96 -10.83
CA ASP A 241 22.17 11.17 -10.03
C ASP A 241 21.36 10.85 -8.75
N ASN A 242 21.82 11.33 -7.60
CA ASN A 242 21.23 11.06 -6.29
C ASN A 242 19.89 11.79 -6.05
N THR A 243 19.52 12.70 -6.95
CA THR A 243 18.20 13.36 -6.96
C THR A 243 17.14 12.53 -7.70
N PHE A 244 17.53 11.42 -8.34
CA PHE A 244 16.65 10.55 -9.13
C PHE A 244 15.77 11.33 -10.13
N PRO A 245 16.39 12.13 -11.03
CA PRO A 245 15.64 12.87 -12.03
C PRO A 245 14.96 11.89 -12.98
N GLN A 246 13.68 12.14 -13.27
CA GLN A 246 12.81 11.18 -13.97
C GLN A 246 13.37 10.72 -15.32
N ASN A 247 14.01 11.61 -16.08
CA ASN A 247 14.57 11.33 -17.41
C ASN A 247 15.87 10.51 -17.40
N ARG A 248 16.44 10.23 -16.22
CA ARG A 248 17.68 9.44 -16.08
C ARG A 248 17.53 8.33 -15.02
N THR A 249 16.30 8.11 -14.54
CA THR A 249 16.01 7.07 -13.55
C THR A 249 15.38 5.87 -14.24
N TYR A 250 15.96 4.70 -14.02
CA TYR A 250 15.42 3.41 -14.43
C TYR A 250 14.61 2.79 -13.28
N TRP A 251 13.56 2.03 -13.62
CA TRP A 251 12.58 1.51 -12.68
C TRP A 251 12.27 0.05 -12.99
N PHE A 252 12.20 -0.79 -11.97
CA PHE A 252 11.78 -2.18 -12.13
C PHE A 252 11.25 -2.79 -10.83
N ASN A 253 10.34 -3.76 -10.93
CA ASN A 253 10.02 -4.65 -9.83
C ASN A 253 11.03 -5.81 -9.79
N ILE A 254 11.52 -6.19 -8.62
CA ILE A 254 12.56 -7.23 -8.54
C ILE A 254 12.06 -8.63 -8.91
N ALA A 255 10.80 -8.96 -8.63
CA ALA A 255 10.25 -10.30 -8.87
C ALA A 255 10.09 -10.64 -10.36
N THR A 256 10.00 -9.63 -11.23
CA THR A 256 9.85 -9.84 -12.67
C THR A 256 11.15 -10.26 -13.38
N TYR A 257 12.31 -10.14 -12.73
CA TYR A 257 13.64 -10.38 -13.33
C TYR A 257 14.39 -11.56 -12.72
N ASN A 258 13.73 -12.39 -11.92
CA ASN A 258 14.32 -13.59 -11.30
C ASN A 258 14.31 -14.79 -12.27
N GLU A 259 15.04 -14.66 -13.38
CA GLU A 259 15.07 -15.66 -14.46
C GLU A 259 15.62 -17.02 -13.98
N GLY A 260 16.55 -17.01 -13.02
CA GLY A 260 17.14 -18.22 -12.42
C GLY A 260 16.23 -18.94 -11.42
N SER A 261 15.08 -18.33 -11.04
CA SER A 261 14.22 -18.84 -9.96
C SER A 261 14.98 -19.08 -8.63
N ASP A 262 16.07 -18.34 -8.41
CA ASP A 262 17.01 -18.48 -7.29
C ASP A 262 16.92 -17.30 -6.30
N CYS A 263 15.96 -16.40 -6.52
CA CYS A 263 15.68 -15.22 -5.70
C CYS A 263 16.76 -14.15 -5.80
N THR A 264 17.67 -14.25 -6.77
CA THR A 264 18.75 -13.30 -6.96
C THR A 264 18.60 -12.61 -8.30
N VAL A 265 18.60 -11.28 -8.26
CA VAL A 265 18.52 -10.43 -9.45
C VAL A 265 19.81 -9.63 -9.55
N GLU A 266 20.56 -9.85 -10.62
CA GLU A 266 21.76 -9.08 -10.92
C GLU A 266 21.47 -8.04 -12.00
N VAL A 267 21.75 -6.78 -11.67
CA VAL A 267 21.70 -5.65 -12.60
C VAL A 267 23.12 -5.17 -12.86
N VAL A 268 23.51 -5.12 -14.13
CA VAL A 268 24.79 -4.57 -14.53
C VAL A 268 24.58 -3.31 -15.34
N ILE A 269 25.13 -2.21 -14.84
CA ILE A 269 25.02 -0.89 -15.44
C ILE A 269 26.20 -0.69 -16.38
N TYR A 270 25.91 -0.56 -17.67
CA TYR A 270 26.90 -0.27 -18.71
C TYR A 270 26.48 0.92 -19.56
N THR A 271 27.48 1.55 -20.17
CA THR A 271 27.32 2.42 -21.33
C THR A 271 28.20 1.82 -22.42
N ASP A 272 27.61 1.41 -23.54
CA ASP A 272 28.42 0.91 -24.65
C ASP A 272 29.34 2.04 -25.18
N GLN A 273 30.41 1.66 -25.88
CA GLN A 273 31.32 2.63 -26.52
C GLN A 273 30.89 3.02 -27.94
N TYR A 274 29.70 2.62 -28.41
CA TYR A 274 29.25 2.75 -29.79
C TYR A 274 27.92 3.50 -29.98
N ASN A 275 27.22 3.88 -28.91
CA ASN A 275 26.00 4.68 -28.92
C ASN A 275 26.34 6.17 -28.79
N VAL A 276 26.40 6.80 -29.96
CA VAL A 276 26.81 8.19 -30.17
C VAL A 276 25.70 9.21 -29.91
N ALA A 277 24.51 8.81 -29.48
CA ALA A 277 23.42 9.71 -29.14
C ALA A 277 23.05 9.54 -27.66
N GLY A 278 23.32 10.56 -26.84
CA GLY A 278 23.11 10.56 -25.39
C GLY A 278 21.66 10.55 -24.90
N ASN A 279 20.77 9.82 -25.58
CA ASN A 279 19.34 9.72 -25.28
C ASN A 279 18.88 8.31 -24.93
N ASP A 280 19.74 7.30 -25.03
CA ASP A 280 19.38 5.96 -24.56
C ASP A 280 19.68 5.83 -23.06
N PRO A 281 18.72 5.32 -22.25
CA PRO A 281 18.95 5.01 -20.85
C PRO A 281 20.16 4.06 -20.72
N PRO A 282 20.84 4.00 -19.55
CA PRO A 282 21.89 3.03 -19.33
C PRO A 282 21.41 1.68 -19.87
N ALA A 283 22.20 1.10 -20.77
CA ALA A 283 21.96 -0.25 -21.20
C ALA A 283 22.15 -1.08 -19.94
N ILE A 284 21.04 -1.37 -19.26
CA ILE A 284 20.85 -2.68 -18.65
C ILE A 284 21.03 -3.58 -19.84
N THR A 285 22.26 -4.05 -20.00
CA THR A 285 22.58 -4.97 -21.06
C THR A 285 21.49 -6.01 -21.03
N ARG A 286 20.96 -6.31 -22.22
CA ARG A 286 20.24 -7.54 -22.54
C ARG A 286 21.15 -8.78 -22.35
N ASP A 287 21.97 -8.74 -21.31
CA ASP A 287 22.80 -9.74 -20.66
C ASP A 287 22.30 -9.87 -19.20
N LEU A 288 20.98 -9.80 -19.01
CA LEU A 288 20.36 -10.83 -18.18
C LEU A 288 20.78 -12.13 -18.88
N TYR A 289 21.61 -12.94 -18.22
CA TYR A 289 22.00 -14.22 -18.79
C TYR A 289 20.74 -15.02 -19.04
N ARG A 290 20.38 -15.11 -20.33
CA ARG A 290 19.64 -16.24 -20.90
C ARG A 290 20.38 -17.55 -20.65
#